data_AF-A0A385IVA4-F1
#
_entry.id   AF-A0A385IVA4-F1
#
_cell.length_a   1.000
_cell.length_b   1.000
_cell.length_c   1.000
_cell.angle_alpha   90.00
_cell.angle_beta   90.00
_cell.angle_gamma   90.00
#
_symmetry.space_group_name_H-M   'P 1'
#
loop_
_entity.id
_entity.type
_entity.pdbx_description
1 polymer ?
#
loop_
_entity_poly.entity_id
_entity_poly.type
_entity_poly.pdbx_seq_one_letter_code
_entity_poly.pdbx_strand_id
1 'polypeptide(L)'
;GLKHVVVTSVDRDDLPDGGAEHFAQCIEQIRKRSPHSTVEVLTPDFLKKDGAIRTVVKAKPDVYNHNVETVPSLYQQMRPGA
;
A
#
# COMPACT_ATOMS: atom_id res chain seq x y z
N GLY A 1 -11.74 -18.00 9.30
CA GLY A 1 -11.15 -16.66 9.13
C GLY A 1 -11.30 -16.22 7.69
N LEU A 2 -10.86 -15.00 7.37
CA LEU A 2 -10.80 -14.52 5.98
C LEU A 2 -9.85 -15.42 5.15
N LYS A 3 -10.11 -15.56 3.85
CA LYS A 3 -9.22 -16.27 2.90
C LYS A 3 -8.29 -15.32 2.14
N HIS A 4 -8.71 -14.07 2.04
CA HIS A 4 -8.02 -12.99 1.34
C HIS A 4 -8.25 -11.70 2.12
N VAL A 5 -7.21 -10.89 2.27
CA VAL A 5 -7.23 -9.62 3.01
C VAL A 5 -6.63 -8.55 2.12
N VAL A 6 -7.36 -7.45 1.94
CA VAL A 6 -6.85 -6.24 1.29
C VAL A 6 -6.51 -5.24 2.38
N VAL A 7 -5.29 -4.69 2.34
CA VAL A 7 -4.82 -3.64 3.25
C VAL A 7 -4.64 -2.36 2.45
N THR A 8 -5.20 -1.25 2.95
CA THR A 8 -5.04 0.09 2.36
C THR A 8 -4.89 1.14 3.46
N SER A 9 -4.51 2.36 3.09
CA SER A 9 -4.34 3.48 4.02
C SER A 9 -4.74 4.80 3.37
N VAL A 10 -4.88 5.83 4.21
CA VAL A 10 -4.80 7.22 3.76
C VAL A 10 -3.34 7.60 3.46
N ASP A 11 -3.14 8.71 2.76
CA ASP A 11 -1.82 9.30 2.55
C ASP A 11 -1.23 9.79 3.88
N ARG A 12 0.08 9.57 4.05
CA ARG A 12 0.82 9.92 5.28
C ARG A 12 2.07 10.71 4.95
N ASP A 13 1.89 11.82 4.23
CA ASP A 13 3.00 12.72 3.86
C ASP A 13 3.73 13.30 5.07
N ASP A 14 3.04 13.36 6.21
CA ASP A 14 3.58 13.71 7.52
C ASP A 14 4.65 12.74 8.03
N LEU A 15 4.67 11.50 7.52
CA LEU A 15 5.66 10.49 7.88
C LEU A 15 6.86 10.48 6.92
N PRO A 16 8.09 10.26 7.42
CA PRO A 16 9.29 10.14 6.58
C PRO A 16 9.23 9.02 5.54
N ASP A 17 8.50 7.94 5.82
CA ASP A 17 8.37 6.75 4.95
C ASP A 17 7.01 6.66 4.24
N GLY A 18 6.15 7.66 4.41
CA GLY A 18 4.78 7.64 3.87
C GLY A 18 3.89 6.54 4.44
N GLY A 19 4.26 5.92 5.57
CA GLY A 19 3.54 4.79 6.18
C GLY A 19 3.89 3.41 5.61
N ALA A 20 4.92 3.29 4.77
CA ALA A 20 5.34 2.03 4.17
C ALA A 20 5.69 0.94 5.19
N GLU A 21 6.34 1.30 6.30
CA GLU A 21 6.66 0.36 7.38
C GLU A 21 5.39 -0.20 8.03
N HIS A 22 4.31 0.59 8.10
CA HIS A 22 3.05 0.13 8.66
C HIS A 22 2.39 -0.95 7.77
N PHE A 23 2.46 -0.79 6.45
CA PHE A 23 2.03 -1.84 5.51
C PHE A 23 2.82 -3.14 5.72
N ALA A 24 4.16 -3.03 5.82
CA ALA A 24 5.02 -4.19 6.04
C ALA A 24 4.65 -4.94 7.33
N GLN A 25 4.47 -4.20 8.43
CA GLN A 25 4.06 -4.78 9.72
C GLN A 25 2.68 -5.43 9.66
N CYS A 26 1.71 -4.83 8.98
CA CYS A 26 0.39 -5.42 8.76
C CYS A 26 0.49 -6.76 8.03
N ILE A 27 1.25 -6.83 6.93
CA ILE A 27 1.47 -8.08 6.18
C ILE A 27 2.09 -9.15 7.08
N GLU A 28 3.14 -8.82 7.83
CA GLU A 28 3.80 -9.77 8.73
C GLU A 28 2.86 -10.30 9.81
N GLN A 29 2.05 -9.42 10.42
CA GLN A 29 1.12 -9.83 11.47
C GLN A 29 -0.03 -10.68 10.92
N ILE A 30 -0.53 -10.38 9.72
CA ILE A 30 -1.53 -11.21 9.04
C ILE A 30 -0.94 -12.58 8.76
N ARG A 31 0.28 -12.67 8.22
CA ARG A 31 0.95 -13.97 7.95
C ARG A 31 1.16 -14.79 9.23
N LYS A 32 1.50 -14.13 10.35
CA LYS A 32 1.66 -14.80 11.66
C LYS A 32 0.34 -15.34 12.21
N ARG A 33 -0.76 -14.59 12.08
CA ARG A 33 -2.06 -14.92 12.69
C ARG A 33 -2.98 -15.74 11.79
N SER A 34 -2.81 -15.62 10.48
CA SER A 34 -3.63 -16.26 9.45
C SER A 34 -2.76 -16.71 8.28
N PRO A 35 -1.93 -17.76 8.47
CA PRO A 35 -0.91 -18.17 7.50
C PRO A 35 -1.47 -18.66 6.16
N HIS A 36 -2.77 -18.98 6.10
CA HIS A 36 -3.46 -19.42 4.88
C HIS A 36 -4.21 -18.29 4.16
N SER A 37 -4.25 -17.08 4.73
CA SER A 37 -4.80 -15.91 4.06
C SER A 37 -3.82 -15.39 3.02
N THR A 38 -4.33 -15.04 1.84
CA THR A 38 -3.60 -14.20 0.89
C THR A 38 -3.74 -12.72 1.29
N VAL A 39 -2.73 -11.91 0.98
CA VAL A 39 -2.63 -10.51 1.36
C VAL A 39 -2.40 -9.66 0.11
N GLU A 40 -3.35 -8.78 -0.19
CA GLU A 40 -3.21 -7.72 -1.18
C GLU A 40 -2.96 -6.39 -0.47
N VAL A 41 -2.10 -5.55 -1.04
CA VAL A 41 -1.96 -4.15 -0.63
C VAL A 41 -2.48 -3.23 -1.72
N LEU A 42 -3.28 -2.24 -1.34
CA LEU A 42 -3.64 -1.09 -2.17
C LEU A 42 -2.96 0.14 -1.57
N THR A 43 -1.79 0.46 -2.12
CA THR A 43 -0.89 1.49 -1.56
C THR A 43 -1.18 2.88 -2.11
N PRO A 44 -0.90 3.94 -1.34
CA PRO A 44 -0.71 5.27 -1.92
C PRO A 44 0.52 5.29 -2.86
N ASP A 45 0.77 6.42 -3.50
CA ASP A 45 1.91 6.60 -4.43
C ASP A 45 3.26 6.78 -3.72
N PHE A 46 3.26 7.07 -2.42
CA PHE A 46 4.45 7.35 -1.61
C PHE A 46 5.33 8.48 -2.18
N LEU A 47 4.72 9.56 -2.70
CA LEU A 47 5.41 10.68 -3.36
C LEU A 47 6.74 11.08 -2.69
N LYS A 48 7.85 10.92 -3.43
CA LYS A 48 9.21 11.30 -3.00
C LYS A 48 9.68 10.64 -1.70
N LYS A 49 9.10 9.48 -1.32
CA LYS A 49 9.54 8.67 -0.19
C LYS A 49 10.41 7.53 -0.67
N ASP A 50 11.71 7.80 -0.83
CA ASP A 50 12.66 6.83 -1.35
C ASP A 50 12.66 5.53 -0.53
N GLY A 51 12.51 4.40 -1.21
CA GLY A 51 12.51 3.08 -0.56
C GLY A 51 11.18 2.62 0.01
N ALA A 52 10.14 3.46 0.09
CA ALA A 52 8.82 3.09 0.61
C ALA A 52 8.23 1.85 -0.09
N ILE A 53 8.17 1.88 -1.43
CA ILE A 53 7.71 0.74 -2.24
C ILE A 53 8.56 -0.51 -1.95
N ARG A 54 9.88 -0.35 -1.84
CA ARG A 54 10.80 -1.47 -1.55
C ARG A 54 10.51 -2.09 -0.18
N THR A 55 10.19 -1.29 0.83
CA THR A 55 9.79 -1.76 2.16
C THR A 55 8.54 -2.63 2.08
N VAL A 56 7.49 -2.16 1.41
CA VAL A 56 6.24 -2.92 1.25
C VAL A 56 6.46 -4.22 0.46
N VAL A 57 7.20 -4.15 -0.66
CA VAL A 57 7.50 -5.33 -1.49
C VAL A 57 8.33 -6.38 -0.73
N LYS A 58 9.28 -5.95 0.11
CA LYS A 58 10.09 -6.87 0.95
C LYS A 58 9.24 -7.67 1.94
N ALA A 59 8.10 -7.14 2.38
CA ALA A 59 7.15 -7.86 3.22
C ALA A 59 6.36 -8.94 2.45
N LYS A 60 6.53 -9.03 1.12
CA LYS A 60 5.95 -10.04 0.24
C LYS A 60 4.42 -10.09 0.32
N PRO A 61 3.69 -9.02 -0.05
CA PRO A 61 2.27 -9.17 -0.33
C PRO A 61 2.09 -10.14 -1.51
N ASP A 62 0.96 -10.84 -1.55
CA ASP A 62 0.63 -11.74 -2.66
C ASP A 62 0.18 -10.94 -3.89
N VAL A 63 -0.45 -9.77 -3.68
CA VAL A 63 -0.79 -8.80 -4.73
C VAL A 63 -0.35 -7.39 -4.28
N TYR A 64 0.35 -6.68 -5.17
CA TYR A 64 0.66 -5.27 -4.99
C TYR A 64 -0.19 -4.44 -5.95
N ASN A 65 -1.03 -3.56 -5.41
CA ASN A 65 -1.97 -2.75 -6.16
C ASN A 65 -1.75 -1.26 -5.87
N HIS A 66 -1.90 -0.45 -6.91
CA HIS A 66 -1.93 1.01 -6.85
C HIS A 66 -2.83 1.51 -7.99
N ASN A 67 -3.86 2.26 -7.63
CA ASN A 67 -4.81 2.75 -8.61
C ASN A 67 -4.30 4.03 -9.27
N VAL A 68 -4.34 4.06 -10.60
CA VAL A 68 -4.17 5.31 -11.39
C VAL A 68 -5.44 6.16 -11.39
N GLU A 69 -6.57 5.59 -10.98
CA GLU A 69 -7.90 6.17 -10.81
C GLU A 69 -8.60 6.70 -12.08
N THR A 70 -7.92 7.49 -12.91
CA THR A 70 -8.54 8.12 -14.07
C THR A 70 -7.56 8.34 -15.22
N VAL A 71 -8.08 8.75 -16.37
CA VAL A 71 -7.29 9.05 -17.56
C VAL A 71 -6.41 10.30 -17.37
N PRO A 72 -5.26 10.41 -18.06
CA PRO A 72 -4.31 11.51 -17.87
C PRO A 72 -4.91 12.91 -18.01
N SER A 73 -5.88 13.11 -18.93
CA SER A 73 -6.52 14.41 -19.16
C SER A 73 -7.34 14.91 -17.97
N LEU A 74 -7.78 14.02 -17.07
CA LEU A 74 -8.56 14.36 -15.88
C LEU A 74 -7.78 14.23 -14.57
N TYR A 75 -6.55 13.70 -14.62
CA TYR A 75 -5.80 13.30 -13.42
C TYR A 75 -5.57 14.46 -12.45
N GLN A 76 -5.07 15.60 -12.93
CA GLN A 76 -4.82 16.78 -12.10
C GLN A 76 -6.10 17.39 -11.50
N GLN A 77 -7.24 17.26 -12.18
CA GLN A 77 -8.52 17.78 -11.71
C GLN A 77 -9.12 16.88 -10.63
N MET A 78 -9.00 15.57 -10.79
CA MET A 78 -9.64 14.57 -9.92
C MET A 78 -8.77 14.14 -8.75
N ARG A 79 -7.44 14.29 -8.83
CA ARG A 79 -6.47 14.00 -7.75
C ARG A 79 -5.58 15.20 -7.42
N PRO A 80 -6.15 16.31 -6.90
CA PRO A 80 -5.34 17.46 -6.47
C PRO A 80 -4.52 17.07 -5.23
N GLY A 81 -3.21 16.81 -5.41
CA GLY A 81 -2.29 16.41 -4.34
C GLY A 81 -1.52 15.13 -4.61
N ALA A 82 -1.90 14.37 -5.66
CA ALA A 82 -1.10 13.28 -6.21
C ALA A 82 0.05 13.78 -7.10
#